data_AF-A0A968UUL0-F1
#
_entry.id   AF-A0A968UUL0-F1
#
_cell.length_a   1.000
_cell.length_b   1.000
_cell.length_c   1.000
_cell.angle_alpha   90.00
_cell.angle_beta   90.00
_cell.angle_gamma   90.00
#
_symmetry.space_group_name_H-M   'P 1'
#
loop_
_entity.id
_entity.type
_entity.pdbx_description
1 polymer ?
#
loop_
_entity_poly.entity_id
_entity_poly.type
_entity_poly.pdbx_seq_one_letter_code
_entity_poly.pdbx_strand_id
1 'polypeptide(L)' 'MKCINCQTDNKLKDRTANRGRCKQCNHPFVFEPTSMIGVKITDPMFAKAIADVSVNDTLLFTQKQ' A
#
# COMPACT_ATOMS: atom_id res chain seq x y z
N MET A 1 -6.25 -1.24 -6.87
CA MET A 1 -5.40 -1.58 -5.72
C MET A 1 -6.24 -1.43 -4.47
N LYS A 2 -6.10 -2.37 -3.54
CA LYS A 2 -6.90 -2.42 -2.32
C LYS A 2 -6.33 -1.46 -1.29
N CYS A 3 -7.18 -0.67 -0.63
CA CYS A 3 -6.73 0.17 0.48
C CYS A 3 -6.38 -0.72 1.68
N ILE A 4 -5.18 -0.54 2.25
CA ILE A 4 -4.73 -1.30 3.42
C ILE A 4 -5.61 -1.03 4.66
N ASN A 5 -6.15 0.20 4.77
CA ASN A 5 -6.90 0.63 5.94
C ASN A 5 -8.37 0.16 5.91
N CYS A 6 -9.07 0.36 4.79
CA CYS A 6 -10.51 0.09 4.70
C CYS A 6 -10.88 -1.05 3.73
N GLN A 7 -9.90 -1.72 3.14
CA GLN A 7 -10.09 -2.86 2.23
C GLN A 7 -10.90 -2.54 0.94
N THR A 8 -11.22 -1.28 0.68
CA THR A 8 -11.90 -0.85 -0.54
C THR A 8 -10.99 -1.01 -1.75
N ASP A 9 -11.48 -1.61 -2.82
CA ASP A 9 -10.76 -1.62 -4.10
C ASP A 9 -10.87 -0.25 -4.80
N ASN A 10 -9.72 0.29 -5.18
CA ASN A 10 -9.57 1.57 -5.85
C ASN A 10 -8.95 1.35 -7.23
N LYS A 11 -9.72 1.62 -8.30
CA LYS A 11 -9.21 1.57 -9.68
C LYS A 11 -8.29 2.77 -9.95
N LEU A 12 -7.52 2.73 -11.04
CA LEU A 12 -6.65 3.85 -11.44
C LEU A 12 -7.43 5.18 -11.52
N LYS A 13 -8.58 5.18 -12.18
CA LYS A 13 -9.47 6.35 -12.28
C LYS A 13 -9.87 6.92 -10.92
N ASP A 14 -10.23 6.06 -9.96
CA ASP A 14 -10.65 6.47 -8.62
C ASP A 14 -9.51 7.17 -7.87
N ARG A 15 -8.28 6.65 -8.01
CA ARG A 15 -7.08 7.19 -7.37
C ARG A 15 -6.65 8.51 -8.01
N THR A 16 -6.69 8.61 -9.33
CA THR A 16 -6.39 9.86 -10.05
C THR A 16 -7.41 10.95 -9.67
N ALA A 17 -8.70 10.61 -9.64
CA ALA A 17 -9.75 11.55 -9.24
C ALA A 17 -9.61 12.01 -7.77
N ASN A 18 -9.21 11.11 -6.88
CA ASN A 18 -8.96 11.40 -5.46
C ASN A 18 -7.51 11.79 -5.15
N ARG A 19 -6.73 12.25 -6.13
CA ARG A 19 -5.37 12.78 -5.94
C ARG A 19 -4.45 11.80 -5.16
N GLY A 20 -4.48 10.53 -5.54
CA GLY A 20 -3.67 9.47 -4.90
C GLY A 20 -4.22 9.00 -3.54
N ARG A 21 -5.49 9.26 -3.22
CA ARG A 21 -6.13 8.82 -1.97
C ARG A 21 -7.21 7.78 -2.23
N CYS A 22 -7.52 7.00 -1.20
CA CYS A 22 -8.64 6.07 -1.21
C CYS A 22 -9.96 6.81 -1.34
N LYS A 23 -10.84 6.36 -2.24
CA LYS A 23 -12.16 6.97 -2.47
C LYS A 23 -13.12 6.90 -1.29
N GLN A 24 -12.87 6.01 -0.33
CA GLN A 24 -13.78 5.77 0.79
C GLN A 24 -13.28 6.36 2.11
N CYS A 25 -12.03 6.07 2.49
CA CYS A 25 -11.47 6.53 3.77
C CYS A 25 -10.50 7.71 3.64
N ASN A 26 -10.28 8.22 2.41
CA ASN A 26 -9.36 9.30 2.11
C ASN A 26 -7.89 9.05 2.54
N HIS A 27 -7.55 7.80 2.85
CA HIS A 27 -6.19 7.40 3.19
C HIS A 27 -5.27 7.58 1.97
N PRO A 28 -4.13 8.28 2.11
CA PRO A 28 -3.18 8.45 1.02
C PRO A 28 -2.48 7.13 0.70
N PHE A 29 -2.34 6.82 -0.59
CA PHE A 29 -1.49 5.72 -1.03
C PHE A 29 -0.03 6.17 -1.05
N VAL A 30 0.87 5.33 -0.55
CA VAL A 30 2.31 5.63 -0.53
C VAL A 30 2.94 5.33 -1.89
N PHE A 31 2.56 4.22 -2.52
CA PHE A 31 3.11 3.78 -3.78
C PHE A 31 2.12 3.93 -4.92
N GLU A 32 2.52 4.64 -5.98
CA GLU A 32 1.73 4.83 -7.19
C GLU A 32 2.44 4.20 -8.41
N PRO A 33 2.06 2.98 -8.82
CA PRO A 33 2.76 2.23 -9.88
C PRO A 33 2.88 2.95 -11.21
N THR A 34 2.01 3.91 -11.49
CA THR A 34 1.99 4.64 -12.76
C THR A 34 2.91 5.85 -12.79
N SER A 35 3.28 6.41 -11.63
CA SER A 35 4.24 7.52 -11.56
C SER A 35 5.68 7.05 -11.32
N MET A 36 5.86 5.82 -10.84
CA MET A 36 7.18 5.24 -10.59
C MET A 36 7.83 4.76 -11.90
N ILE A 37 9.04 5.25 -12.19
CA ILE A 37 9.81 4.84 -13.37
C ILE A 37 10.49 3.49 -13.07
N GLY A 38 10.24 2.48 -13.91
CA GLY A 38 10.93 1.19 -13.88
C GLY A 38 10.50 0.21 -12.78
N VAL A 39 9.68 0.65 -11.81
CA VAL A 39 9.26 -0.19 -10.68
C VAL A 39 7.76 -0.03 -10.44
N LYS A 40 7.04 -1.15 -10.31
CA LYS A 40 5.58 -1.17 -10.08
C LYS A 40 5.27 -1.79 -8.73
N ILE A 41 5.45 -1.02 -7.66
CA ILE A 41 5.11 -1.43 -6.28
C ILE A 41 3.75 -0.85 -5.89
N THR A 42 3.01 -1.58 -5.07
CA THR A 42 1.73 -1.14 -4.49
C THR A 42 1.77 -1.33 -2.97
N ASP A 43 1.00 -0.54 -2.23
CA ASP A 43 0.90 -0.66 -0.78
C ASP A 43 0.54 -2.10 -0.32
N PRO A 44 -0.42 -2.81 -0.95
CA PRO A 44 -0.71 -4.21 -0.58
C PRO A 44 0.45 -5.17 -0.85
N MET A 45 1.21 -4.97 -1.93
CA MET A 45 2.40 -5.77 -2.21
C MET A 45 3.46 -5.56 -1.14
N PHE A 46 3.70 -4.31 -0.75
CA PHE A 46 4.67 -3.97 0.28
C PHE A 46 4.24 -4.50 1.67
N ALA A 47 2.98 -4.35 2.03
CA ALA A 47 2.42 -4.92 3.26
C ALA A 47 2.58 -6.46 3.29
N LYS A 48 2.34 -7.14 2.17
CA LYS A 48 2.60 -8.58 2.07
C LYS A 48 4.07 -8.92 2.23
N ALA A 49 4.98 -8.15 1.62
CA ALA A 49 6.41 -8.38 1.78
C ALA A 49 6.86 -8.25 3.24
N ILE A 50 6.31 -7.29 4.00
CA ILE A 50 6.54 -7.20 5.45
C ILE A 50 6.06 -8.47 6.13
N ALA A 51 4.81 -8.88 5.90
CA ALA A 51 4.24 -10.09 6.50
C ALA A 51 5.04 -11.36 6.17
N ASP A 52 5.49 -11.52 4.93
CA ASP A 52 6.28 -12.68 4.49
C ASP A 52 7.66 -12.71 5.19
N VAL A 53 8.29 -11.55 5.40
CA VAL A 53 9.58 -11.44 6.11
C VAL A 53 9.43 -11.57 7.63
N SER A 54 8.29 -11.13 8.19
CA SER A 54 7.99 -11.18 9.62
C SER A 54 7.37 -12.51 10.07
N VAL A 55 7.38 -13.56 9.23
CA VAL A 55 6.73 -14.85 9.50
C VAL A 55 5.26 -14.63 9.89
N ASN A 56 4.52 -13.94 9.04
CA ASN A 56 3.15 -13.48 9.26
C ASN A 56 3.00 -12.61 10.52
N ASP A 57 3.84 -11.60 10.65
CA ASP A 57 3.83 -10.60 11.74
C ASP A 57 4.08 -11.19 13.13
N THR A 58 4.76 -12.34 13.20
CA THR A 58 5.17 -12.98 14.47
C THR A 58 6.59 -12.59 14.91
N LEU A 59 7.43 -12.12 13.97
CA LEU A 59 8.76 -11.60 14.23
C LEU A 59 8.79 -10.09 13.94
N LEU A 60 8.96 -9.30 15.01
CA LEU A 60 9.05 -7.84 14.93
C LEU A 60 10.51 -7.40 15.09
N PHE A 61 11.02 -6.69 14.09
CA PHE A 61 12.36 -6.11 14.13
C PHE A 61 12.28 -4.71 14.74
N THR A 62 12.58 -4.59 16.03
CA THR A 62 12.76 -3.29 16.67
C THR A 62 14.15 -2.73 16.34
N GLN A 63 14.28 -1.39 16.33
CA GLN A 63 15.63 -0.79 16.34
C GLN A 63 16.38 -1.36 17.54
N LYS A 64 17.65 -1.74 17.35
CA LYS A 64 18.54 -2.10 18.46
C LYS A 64 18.41 -1.01 19.53
N GLN A 65 18.03 -1.43 20.74
CA GLN A 65 18.05 -0.57 21.91
C GLN A 65 19.49 -0.22 22.28
#